data_AF-A0A7Y5EZ53-F1
#
_entry.id   AF-A0A7Y5EZ53-F1
#
_cell.length_a   1.000
_cell.length_b   1.000
_cell.length_c   1.000
_cell.angle_alpha   90.00
_cell.angle_beta   90.00
_cell.angle_gamma   90.00
#
_symmetry.space_group_name_H-M   'P 1'
#
loop_
_entity.id
_entity.type
_entity.pdbx_description
1 polymer ?
#
loop_
_entity_poly.entity_id
_entity_poly.type
_entity_poly.pdbx_seq_one_letter_code
_entity_poly.pdbx_strand_id
1 'polypeptide(L)'
;MIHTTQHHWSPETGWSTPPGAAGAQLALVFGAREALSPDGPLAQLGAALPGTELVGCSTAGEIHGTHVTDGGVVVTTLRFEHSSLAVVAEPARSGEDSRELGLRLAAKLDPGGL
;
A
#
# COMPACT_ATOMS: atom_id res chain seq x y z
N MET A 1 3.22 -18.77 -7.17
CA MET A 1 2.80 -17.67 -8.06
C MET A 1 2.45 -16.43 -7.23
N ILE A 2 2.44 -15.24 -7.84
CA ILE A 2 1.91 -14.02 -7.23
C ILE A 2 0.68 -13.61 -8.03
N HIS A 3 -0.43 -13.35 -7.34
CA HIS A 3 -1.65 -12.83 -7.94
C HIS A 3 -1.78 -11.35 -7.63
N THR A 4 -2.11 -10.55 -8.64
CA THR A 4 -2.27 -9.11 -8.50
C THR A 4 -3.58 -8.61 -9.10
N THR A 5 -4.24 -7.69 -8.41
CA THR A 5 -5.40 -6.96 -8.94
C THR A 5 -5.23 -5.47 -8.68
N GLN A 6 -5.48 -4.65 -9.69
CA GLN A 6 -5.46 -3.20 -9.56
C GLN A 6 -6.87 -2.63 -9.39
N HIS A 7 -6.95 -1.60 -8.56
CA HIS A 7 -8.14 -0.83 -8.24
C HIS A 7 -7.82 0.65 -8.38
N HIS A 8 -8.78 1.42 -8.86
CA HIS A 8 -8.66 2.86 -8.97
C HIS A 8 -9.82 3.54 -8.25
N TRP A 9 -9.50 4.56 -7.49
CA TRP A 9 -10.43 5.47 -6.86
C TRP A 9 -10.21 6.87 -7.39
N SER A 10 -11.31 7.57 -7.69
CA SER A 10 -11.29 9.01 -7.95
C SER A 10 -12.27 9.74 -7.05
N PRO A 11 -12.09 11.05 -6.81
CA PRO A 11 -13.04 11.86 -6.06
C PRO A 11 -14.43 11.92 -6.72
N GLU A 12 -14.49 11.82 -8.05
CA GLU A 12 -15.70 12.00 -8.85
C GLU A 12 -16.60 10.77 -8.83
N THR A 13 -15.99 9.58 -8.90
CA THR A 13 -16.73 8.32 -9.09
C THR A 13 -16.54 7.32 -7.96
N GLY A 14 -15.64 7.59 -7.02
CA GLY A 14 -15.22 6.61 -6.03
C GLY A 14 -14.44 5.45 -6.67
N TRP A 15 -14.58 4.24 -6.09
CA TRP A 15 -13.92 3.04 -6.61
C TRP A 15 -14.56 2.56 -7.91
N SER A 16 -13.77 2.46 -8.98
CA SER A 16 -14.21 1.83 -10.23
C SER A 16 -14.47 0.33 -10.06
N THR A 17 -13.63 -0.34 -9.28
CA THR A 17 -13.81 -1.71 -8.81
C THR A 17 -13.36 -1.75 -7.36
N PRO A 18 -14.28 -1.84 -6.39
CA PRO A 18 -13.91 -1.83 -4.99
C PRO A 18 -12.96 -2.99 -4.67
N PRO A 19 -11.92 -2.77 -3.85
CA PRO A 19 -11.07 -3.84 -3.36
C PRO A 19 -11.93 -4.87 -2.63
N GLY A 20 -11.75 -6.15 -2.96
CA GLY A 20 -12.43 -7.26 -2.29
C GLY A 20 -11.47 -8.02 -1.38
N ALA A 21 -12.01 -8.64 -0.32
CA ALA A 21 -11.27 -9.39 0.70
C ALA A 21 -10.66 -10.73 0.21
N ALA A 22 -10.23 -10.84 -1.05
CA ALA A 22 -9.77 -12.08 -1.68
C ALA A 22 -8.39 -12.58 -1.20
N GLY A 23 -8.14 -12.50 0.11
CA GLY A 23 -6.92 -12.96 0.77
C GLY A 23 -5.67 -12.20 0.36
N ALA A 24 -5.80 -10.91 0.03
CA ALA A 24 -4.64 -10.06 -0.22
C ALA A 24 -3.79 -9.96 1.05
N GLN A 25 -2.48 -10.15 0.92
CA GLN A 25 -1.53 -10.03 2.03
C GLN A 25 -0.89 -8.63 2.04
N LEU A 26 -0.74 -8.01 0.87
CA LEU A 26 -0.20 -6.68 0.68
C LEU A 26 -1.12 -5.87 -0.24
N ALA A 27 -1.30 -4.60 0.05
CA ALA A 27 -1.82 -3.63 -0.89
C ALA A 27 -0.83 -2.47 -1.05
N LEU A 28 -0.39 -2.25 -2.29
CA LEU A 28 0.42 -1.10 -2.66
C LEU A 28 -0.48 0.07 -3.01
N VAL A 29 -0.39 1.16 -2.27
CA VAL A 29 -1.30 2.32 -2.36
C VAL A 29 -0.54 3.56 -2.79
N PHE A 30 -0.87 4.11 -3.97
CA PHE A 30 -0.26 5.33 -4.50
C PHE A 30 -1.33 6.31 -4.95
N GLY A 31 -1.20 7.58 -4.58
CA GLY A 31 -2.21 8.57 -4.92
C GLY A 31 -1.87 9.98 -4.53
N ALA A 32 -2.69 10.93 -4.95
CA ALA A 32 -2.61 12.32 -4.52
C ALA A 32 -2.67 12.42 -2.98
N ARG A 33 -1.92 13.37 -2.42
CA ARG A 33 -1.82 13.54 -0.96
C ARG A 33 -3.17 13.82 -0.32
N GLU A 34 -3.99 14.60 -1.00
CA GLU A 34 -5.32 15.01 -0.59
C GLU A 34 -6.27 13.80 -0.55
N ALA A 35 -6.09 12.85 -1.47
CA ALA A 35 -6.86 11.61 -1.53
C ALA A 35 -6.41 10.59 -0.48
N LEU A 36 -5.14 10.59 -0.07
CA LEU A 36 -4.60 9.73 1.00
C LEU A 36 -4.91 10.25 2.42
N SER A 37 -6.09 10.83 2.63
CA SER A 37 -6.54 11.28 3.95
C SER A 37 -7.15 10.14 4.77
N PRO A 38 -7.14 10.22 6.11
CA PRO A 38 -7.77 9.22 6.98
C PRO A 38 -9.27 9.02 6.73
N ASP A 39 -9.98 10.07 6.29
CA ASP A 39 -11.40 10.02 5.97
C ASP A 39 -11.67 9.63 4.50
N GLY A 40 -10.60 9.42 3.74
CA GLY A 40 -10.63 9.14 2.31
C GLY A 40 -10.69 7.64 1.96
N PRO A 41 -10.28 7.27 0.73
CA PRO A 41 -10.19 5.86 0.29
C PRO A 41 -9.39 4.95 1.23
N LEU A 42 -8.47 5.47 2.06
CA LEU A 42 -7.72 4.67 3.03
C LEU A 42 -8.62 4.01 4.09
N ALA A 43 -9.62 4.71 4.62
CA ALA A 43 -10.56 4.11 5.57
C ALA A 43 -11.37 2.98 4.92
N GLN A 44 -11.77 3.17 3.66
CA GLN A 44 -12.50 2.17 2.88
C GLN A 44 -11.66 0.92 2.64
N LEU A 45 -10.36 1.09 2.37
CA LEU A 45 -9.40 -0.01 2.22
C LEU A 45 -9.26 -0.81 3.52
N GLY A 46 -9.11 -0.14 4.66
CA GLY A 46 -9.00 -0.81 5.96
C GLY A 46 -10.21 -1.69 6.28
N ALA A 47 -11.42 -1.27 5.88
CA ALA A 47 -12.64 -2.06 6.03
C ALA A 47 -12.74 -3.21 5.00
N ALA A 48 -12.32 -2.96 3.76
CA ALA A 48 -12.44 -3.92 2.65
C ALA A 48 -11.36 -5.01 2.64
N LEU A 49 -10.20 -4.73 3.23
CA LEU A 49 -9.01 -5.58 3.22
C LEU A 49 -8.51 -5.85 4.65
N PRO A 50 -9.33 -6.49 5.51
CA PRO A 50 -8.93 -6.74 6.90
C PRO A 50 -7.70 -7.66 6.96
N GLY A 51 -6.67 -7.22 7.69
CA GLY A 51 -5.42 -7.99 7.85
C GLY A 51 -4.46 -7.89 6.66
N THR A 52 -4.78 -7.12 5.63
CA THR A 52 -3.85 -6.79 4.54
C THR A 52 -2.92 -5.65 4.97
N GLU A 53 -1.62 -5.82 4.76
CA GLU A 53 -0.66 -4.74 4.99
C GLU A 53 -0.82 -3.64 3.93
N LEU A 54 -0.99 -2.40 4.36
CA LEU A 54 -1.09 -1.25 3.46
C LEU A 54 0.26 -0.54 3.40
N VAL A 55 0.92 -0.57 2.24
CA VAL A 55 2.21 0.08 2.01
C VAL A 55 2.08 1.04 0.85
N GLY A 56 2.54 2.27 1.02
CA GLY A 56 2.27 3.28 0.01
C GLY A 56 2.91 4.62 0.28
N CYS A 57 2.73 5.52 -0.67
CA CYS A 57 3.10 6.92 -0.53
C CYS A 57 2.26 7.80 -1.44
N SER A 58 2.26 9.10 -1.13
CA SER A 58 1.69 10.09 -2.03
C SER A 58 2.55 10.26 -3.29
N THR A 59 1.93 10.45 -4.44
CA THR A 59 2.61 10.70 -5.72
C THR A 59 1.99 11.93 -6.41
N ALA A 60 2.65 12.43 -7.46
CA ALA A 60 2.15 13.53 -8.29
C ALA A 60 1.29 13.05 -9.48
N GLY A 61 0.99 11.76 -9.51
CA GLY A 61 0.24 11.11 -10.57
C GLY A 61 0.18 9.61 -10.30
N GLU A 62 -0.87 8.96 -10.79
CA GLU A 62 -1.11 7.54 -10.56
C GLU A 62 -1.11 6.76 -11.87
N ILE A 63 -0.67 5.50 -11.82
CA ILE A 63 -0.63 4.61 -12.99
C ILE A 63 -1.58 3.45 -12.75
N HIS A 64 -2.63 3.37 -13.57
CA HIS A 64 -3.58 2.26 -13.59
C HIS A 64 -3.52 1.55 -14.95
N GLY A 65 -2.94 0.34 -14.98
CA GLY A 65 -2.58 -0.33 -16.23
C GLY A 65 -1.62 0.52 -17.06
N THR A 66 -2.09 1.01 -18.22
CA THR A 66 -1.33 1.90 -19.13
C THR A 66 -1.80 3.35 -19.09
N HIS A 67 -2.69 3.71 -18.16
CA HIS A 67 -3.25 5.06 -18.05
C HIS A 67 -2.58 5.81 -16.90
N VAL A 68 -2.30 7.09 -17.14
CA VAL A 68 -1.83 8.03 -16.12
C VAL A 68 -3.00 8.92 -15.72
N THR A 69 -3.28 9.00 -14.43
CA THR A 69 -4.31 9.85 -13.84
C THR A 69 -3.70 10.81 -12.82
N ASP A 70 -4.50 11.76 -12.35
CA ASP A 70 -4.14 12.69 -11.28
C ASP A 70 -5.32 12.84 -10.30
N GLY A 71 -5.02 13.20 -9.07
CA GLY A 71 -6.00 13.45 -8.01
C GLY A 71 -6.67 12.19 -7.44
N GLY A 72 -6.25 11.00 -7.86
CA GLY A 72 -6.86 9.72 -7.49
C GLY A 72 -6.02 8.89 -6.53
N VAL A 73 -6.42 7.63 -6.38
CA VAL A 73 -5.63 6.58 -5.72
C VAL A 73 -5.67 5.32 -6.55
N VAL A 74 -4.50 4.74 -6.82
CA VAL A 74 -4.36 3.40 -7.35
C VAL A 74 -3.90 2.46 -6.26
N VAL A 75 -4.58 1.33 -6.17
CA VAL A 75 -4.26 0.24 -5.24
C VAL A 75 -3.96 -1.02 -6.02
N THR A 76 -2.79 -1.61 -5.79
CA THR A 76 -2.46 -2.95 -6.31
C THR A 76 -2.47 -3.93 -5.15
N THR A 77 -3.43 -4.85 -5.13
CA THR A 77 -3.48 -5.94 -4.15
C THR A 77 -2.60 -7.09 -4.60
N LEU A 78 -1.90 -7.73 -3.67
CA LEU A 78 -1.01 -8.86 -3.93
C LEU A 78 -1.33 -10.02 -2.99
N ARG A 79 -1.37 -11.23 -3.56
CA ARG A 79 -1.45 -12.50 -2.84
C ARG A 79 -0.35 -13.44 -3.33
N PHE A 80 0.46 -13.91 -2.39
CA PHE A 80 1.52 -14.89 -2.62
C PHE A 80 0.98 -16.29 -2.30
N GLU A 81 1.15 -17.24 -3.23
CA GLU A 81 0.66 -18.61 -2.99
C GLU A 81 1.49 -19.39 -1.97
N HIS A 82 2.79 -19.13 -1.91
CA HIS A 82 3.77 -19.96 -1.20
C HIS A 82 4.72 -19.13 -0.34
N SER A 83 4.37 -17.88 -0.05
CA SER A 83 5.21 -17.00 0.75
C SER A 83 4.38 -16.30 1.81
N SER A 84 4.95 -16.20 3.01
CA SER A 84 4.48 -15.28 4.04
C SER A 84 5.02 -13.88 3.75
N LEU A 85 4.33 -12.88 4.29
CA LEU A 85 4.72 -11.48 4.21
C LEU A 85 4.81 -10.92 5.62
N ALA A 86 5.85 -10.13 5.88
CA ALA A 86 5.94 -9.28 7.04
C ALA A 86 6.32 -7.87 6.58
N VAL A 87 5.64 -6.86 7.12
CA VAL A 87 5.94 -5.45 6.87
C VAL A 87 6.36 -4.82 8.18
N VAL A 88 7.48 -4.11 8.15
CA VAL A 88 7.96 -3.30 9.27
C VAL A 88 8.21 -1.89 8.78
N ALA A 89 7.92 -0.90 9.63
CA ALA A 89 8.10 0.50 9.31
C ALA A 89 8.78 1.25 10.47
N GLU A 90 9.55 2.28 10.10
CA GLU A 90 10.16 3.24 10.99
C GLU A 90 10.01 4.65 10.39
N PRO A 91 9.60 5.66 11.18
CA PRO A 91 9.60 7.05 10.72
C PRO A 91 11.04 7.51 10.43
N ALA A 92 11.30 7.94 9.19
CA ALA A 92 12.56 8.58 8.85
C ALA A 92 12.52 10.07 9.22
N ARG A 93 13.52 10.54 9.98
CA ARG A 93 13.65 11.96 10.34
C ARG A 93 14.69 12.66 9.48
N SER A 94 14.51 13.95 9.24
CA SER A 94 15.50 14.75 8.51
C SER A 94 16.83 14.77 9.27
N GLY A 95 17.94 14.51 8.56
CA GLY A 95 19.28 14.46 9.12
C GLY A 95 19.61 13.21 9.94
N GLU A 96 18.71 12.22 9.97
CA GLU A 96 18.97 10.92 10.62
C GLU A 96 19.95 10.06 9.81
N ASP A 97 20.77 9.28 10.52
CA ASP A 97 21.69 8.32 9.90
C ASP A 97 20.90 7.13 9.33
N SER A 98 21.01 6.93 8.01
CA SER A 98 20.30 5.85 7.30
C SER A 98 20.77 4.46 7.70
N ARG A 99 22.03 4.30 8.15
CA ARG A 99 22.56 3.04 8.66
C ARG A 99 21.89 2.67 9.97
N GLU A 100 21.76 3.63 10.89
CA GLU A 100 21.10 3.40 12.17
C GLU A 100 19.62 3.07 11.97
N LEU A 101 18.92 3.82 11.11
CA LEU A 101 17.53 3.53 10.73
C LEU A 101 17.38 2.11 10.15
N GLY A 102 18.30 1.69 9.29
CA GLY A 102 18.34 0.35 8.72
C GLY A 102 18.52 -0.75 9.78
N LEU A 103 19.37 -0.53 10.79
CA LEU A 103 19.54 -1.47 11.90
C LEU A 103 18.26 -1.61 12.72
N ARG A 104 17.53 -0.51 12.98
CA ARG A 104 16.24 -0.55 13.70
C ARG A 104 15.17 -1.29 12.90
N LEU A 105 15.11 -1.09 11.57
CA LEU A 105 14.22 -1.86 10.69
C LEU A 105 14.55 -3.36 10.74
N ALA A 106 15.82 -3.73 10.60
CA ALA A 106 16.26 -5.12 10.61
C ALA A 106 15.92 -5.82 11.94
N ALA A 107 16.07 -5.13 13.07
CA ALA A 107 15.74 -5.65 14.40
C ALA A 107 14.24 -5.96 14.60
N LYS A 108 13.35 -5.40 13.77
CA LYS A 108 11.90 -5.67 13.82
C LYS A 108 11.48 -6.87 12.97
N LEU A 109 12.34 -7.35 12.08
CA LEU A 109 12.05 -8.51 11.25
C LEU A 109 12.36 -9.80 12.02
N ASP A 110 11.55 -10.84 11.78
CA ASP A 110 11.80 -12.17 12.33
C ASP A 110 13.03 -12.79 11.63
N PRO A 111 14.13 -13.08 12.36
CA PRO A 111 15.31 -13.71 11.78
C PRO A 111 15.04 -15.11 11.22
N GLY A 112 14.00 -15.81 11.70
CA GLY A 112 13.65 -17.16 11.24
C GLY A 112 12.97 -17.20 9.87
N GLY A 113 12.56 -16.06 9.34
CA GLY A 113 11.89 -15.93 8.04
C GLY A 113 12.72 -15.25 6.94
N LEU A 114 14.01 -14.96 7.19
CA LEU A 114 14.94 -14.26 6.28
C LEU A 114 15.99 -15.19 5.67
#